data_AF-A0A699QY52-F1
#
_entry.id   AF-A0A699QY52-F1
#
_cell.length_a   1.000
_cell.length_b   1.000
_cell.length_c   1.000
_cell.angle_alpha   90.00
_cell.angle_beta   90.00
_cell.angle_gamma   90.00
#
_symmetry.space_group_name_H-M   'P 1'
#
loop_
_entity.id
_entity.type
_entity.pdbx_description
1 polymer ?
#
loop_
_entity_poly.entity_id
_entity_poly.type
_entity_poly.pdbx_seq_one_letter_code
_entity_poly.pdbx_strand_id
1 'polypeptide(L)'
;AARVWFDELPSESIDGYKDKKAAFLSHFMQQKKYVKDPVEIHNIKQRDGETIEDFMERFKIETGRMKGAPECMRISGFMHGINNPELTKRLNEHVPKMMEEMMIATTAFIREEAAAASKKKGHVSWKPQD
;
A
#
# COMPACT_ATOMS: atom_id res chain seq x y z
N ALA A 1 2.89 -6.17 24.12
CA ALA A 1 4.01 -6.37 23.18
C ALA A 1 5.34 -5.90 23.76
N ALA A 2 5.57 -4.59 23.94
CA ALA A 2 6.86 -4.06 24.42
C ALA A 2 7.32 -4.57 25.79
N ARG A 3 6.41 -4.66 26.76
CA ARG A 3 6.71 -5.16 28.11
C ARG A 3 7.06 -6.66 28.12
N VAL A 4 6.24 -7.46 27.44
CA VAL A 4 6.46 -8.91 27.28
C VAL A 4 7.82 -9.20 26.64
N TRP A 5 8.18 -8.51 25.55
CA TRP A 5 9.51 -8.64 24.94
C TRP A 5 10.65 -8.30 25.91
N PHE A 6 10.50 -7.22 26.68
CA PHE A 6 11.53 -6.79 27.61
C PHE A 6 11.73 -7.80 28.74
N ASP A 7 10.65 -8.42 29.21
CA ASP A 7 10.66 -9.44 30.26
C ASP A 7 11.25 -10.79 29.78
N GLU A 8 11.29 -11.04 28.47
CA GLU A 8 11.90 -12.23 27.83
C GLU A 8 13.41 -12.09 27.57
N LEU A 9 14.00 -10.92 27.81
CA LEU A 9 15.42 -10.71 27.58
C LEU A 9 16.27 -11.48 28.62
N PRO A 10 17.38 -12.12 28.21
CA PRO A 10 18.28 -12.77 29.16
C PRO A 10 18.79 -11.78 30.21
N SER A 11 18.89 -12.22 31.46
CA SER A 11 19.55 -11.46 32.53
C SER A 11 20.96 -11.07 32.10
N GLU A 12 21.35 -9.82 32.36
CA GLU A 12 22.66 -9.23 31.99
C GLU A 12 22.90 -9.04 30.47
N SER A 13 21.92 -9.29 29.61
CA SER A 13 22.05 -9.05 28.15
C SER A 13 22.08 -7.57 27.75
N ILE A 14 21.84 -6.67 28.69
CA ILE A 14 21.77 -5.23 28.49
C ILE A 14 22.60 -4.53 29.55
N ASP A 15 23.75 -4.01 29.15
CA ASP A 15 24.72 -3.34 30.03
C ASP A 15 24.53 -1.81 30.04
N GLY A 16 23.67 -1.27 29.16
CA GLY A 16 23.38 0.16 29.17
C GLY A 16 22.25 0.61 28.25
N TYR A 17 21.98 1.92 28.25
CA TYR A 17 20.95 2.53 27.39
C TYR A 17 21.21 2.27 25.90
N LYS A 18 22.47 2.23 25.48
CA LYS A 18 22.87 1.93 24.10
C LYS A 18 22.41 0.53 23.68
N ASP A 19 22.56 -0.46 24.55
CA ASP A 19 22.15 -1.84 24.29
C ASP A 19 20.63 -1.98 24.33
N LYS A 20 19.94 -1.28 25.25
CA LYS A 20 18.47 -1.17 25.24
C LYS A 20 17.96 -0.66 23.90
N LYS A 21 18.56 0.42 23.40
CA LYS A 21 18.20 1.01 22.12
C LYS A 21 18.48 0.03 20.97
N ALA A 22 19.64 -0.61 20.94
CA ALA A 22 19.99 -1.57 19.90
C ALA A 22 19.06 -2.80 19.88
N ALA A 23 18.77 -3.40 21.04
CA ALA A 23 17.87 -4.54 21.19
C ALA A 23 16.43 -4.18 20.80
N PHE A 24 15.94 -3.02 21.24
CA PHE A 24 14.61 -2.52 20.89
C PHE A 24 14.45 -2.30 19.39
N LEU A 25 15.41 -1.59 18.77
CA LEU A 25 15.40 -1.37 17.33
C LEU A 25 15.52 -2.70 16.57
N SER A 26 16.36 -3.63 17.04
CA SER A 26 16.50 -4.94 16.43
C SER A 26 15.21 -5.76 16.53
N HIS A 27 14.50 -5.74 17.66
CA HIS A 27 13.29 -6.52 17.86
C HIS A 27 12.08 -5.91 17.12
N PHE A 28 11.83 -4.61 17.29
CA PHE A 28 10.64 -3.96 16.73
C PHE A 28 10.82 -3.44 15.30
N MET A 29 12.05 -3.23 14.83
CA MET A 29 12.32 -2.80 13.45
C MET A 29 12.80 -3.94 12.54
N GLN A 30 12.65 -5.20 12.95
CA GLN A 30 12.87 -6.36 12.09
C GLN A 30 12.09 -6.25 10.75
N GLN A 31 10.89 -5.64 10.77
CA GLN A 31 10.10 -5.33 9.57
C GLN A 31 10.83 -4.43 8.55
N LYS A 32 11.82 -3.63 8.97
CA LYS A 32 12.64 -2.78 8.10
C LYS A 32 13.92 -3.46 7.61
N LYS A 33 14.31 -4.62 8.16
CA LYS A 33 15.52 -5.35 7.76
C LYS A 33 15.30 -6.21 6.51
N TYR A 34 14.05 -6.59 6.22
CA TYR A 34 13.71 -7.27 4.97
C TYR A 34 13.63 -6.27 3.82
N VAL A 35 14.77 -6.06 3.16
CA VAL A 35 14.81 -5.43 1.84
C VAL A 35 14.34 -6.48 0.85
N LYS A 36 13.14 -6.31 0.29
CA LYS A 36 12.67 -7.12 -0.83
C LYS A 36 13.43 -6.71 -2.11
N ASP A 37 13.67 -7.67 -2.99
CA ASP A 37 14.28 -7.41 -4.29
C ASP A 37 13.30 -6.56 -5.15
N PRO A 38 13.75 -5.43 -5.76
CA PRO A 38 12.92 -4.65 -6.68
C PRO A 38 12.28 -5.46 -7.82
N VAL A 39 12.87 -6.59 -8.23
CA VAL A 39 12.30 -7.48 -9.26
C VAL A 39 10.97 -8.09 -8.81
N GLU A 40 10.71 -8.19 -7.51
CA GLU A 40 9.46 -8.73 -6.97
C GLU A 40 8.28 -7.76 -7.03
N ILE A 41 8.47 -6.50 -7.45
CA ILE A 41 7.39 -5.51 -7.51
C ILE A 41 6.20 -6.02 -8.34
N HIS A 42 6.46 -6.66 -9.49
CA HIS A 42 5.40 -7.16 -10.37
C HIS A 42 4.60 -8.32 -9.79
N ASN A 43 5.10 -8.96 -8.72
CA ASN A 43 4.38 -10.02 -7.98
C ASN A 43 3.33 -9.45 -7.03
N ILE A 44 3.35 -8.13 -6.76
CA ILE A 44 2.36 -7.47 -5.90
C ILE A 44 1.07 -7.26 -6.70
N LYS A 45 0.17 -8.24 -6.65
CA LYS A 45 -1.15 -8.20 -7.29
C LYS A 45 -2.24 -7.77 -6.34
N GLN A 46 -3.25 -7.09 -6.86
CA GLN A 46 -4.50 -6.86 -6.16
C GLN A 46 -5.18 -8.21 -5.92
N ARG A 47 -5.59 -8.46 -4.68
CA ARG A 47 -6.22 -9.71 -4.27
C ARG A 47 -7.71 -9.71 -4.60
N ASP A 48 -8.31 -10.88 -4.67
CA ASP A 48 -9.76 -10.99 -4.84
C ASP A 48 -10.50 -10.33 -3.67
N GLY A 49 -11.44 -9.43 -3.99
CA GLY A 49 -12.20 -8.67 -3.00
C GLY A 49 -11.44 -7.52 -2.32
N GLU A 50 -10.16 -7.31 -2.62
CA GLU A 50 -9.39 -6.17 -2.11
C GLU A 50 -9.77 -4.89 -2.86
N THR A 51 -10.07 -3.82 -2.12
CA THR A 51 -10.39 -2.53 -2.74
C THR A 51 -9.13 -1.91 -3.36
N ILE A 52 -9.31 -0.98 -4.32
CA ILE A 52 -8.18 -0.25 -4.92
C ILE A 52 -7.41 0.55 -3.84
N GLU A 53 -8.12 1.07 -2.84
CA GLU A 53 -7.54 1.83 -1.73
C GLU A 53 -6.66 0.94 -0.85
N ASP A 54 -7.17 -0.23 -0.44
CA ASP A 54 -6.42 -1.21 0.35
C ASP A 54 -5.19 -1.71 -0.42
N PHE A 55 -5.35 -1.99 -1.72
CA PHE A 55 -4.25 -2.38 -2.59
C PHE A 55 -3.18 -1.29 -2.66
N MET A 56 -3.57 -0.03 -2.85
CA MET A 56 -2.64 1.09 -2.94
C MET A 56 -1.84 1.29 -1.63
N GLU A 57 -2.50 1.19 -0.48
CA GLU A 57 -1.83 1.26 0.82
C GLU A 57 -0.83 0.11 1.00
N ARG A 58 -1.25 -1.13 0.71
CA ARG A 58 -0.37 -2.30 0.78
C ARG A 58 0.81 -2.18 -0.18
N PHE A 59 0.56 -1.79 -1.42
CA PHE A 59 1.58 -1.60 -2.44
C PHE A 59 2.62 -0.57 -2.00
N LYS A 60 2.20 0.55 -1.41
CA LYS A 60 3.10 1.57 -0.85
C LYS A 60 4.00 1.01 0.25
N ILE A 61 3.44 0.20 1.15
CA ILE A 61 4.21 -0.43 2.25
C ILE A 61 5.22 -1.44 1.70
N GLU A 62 4.81 -2.30 0.76
CA GLU A 62 5.66 -3.34 0.19
C GLU A 62 6.80 -2.75 -0.64
N THR A 63 6.50 -1.80 -1.53
CA THR A 63 7.50 -1.13 -2.38
C THR A 63 8.39 -0.15 -1.61
N GLY A 64 7.91 0.39 -0.48
CA GLY A 64 8.73 1.20 0.43
C GLY A 64 9.85 0.40 1.12
N ARG A 65 9.75 -0.93 1.15
CA ARG A 65 10.81 -1.84 1.65
C ARG A 65 11.83 -2.19 0.57
N MET A 66 11.55 -1.90 -0.70
CA MET A 66 12.42 -2.18 -1.84
C MET A 66 13.31 -0.96 -2.12
N LYS A 67 14.44 -0.89 -1.40
CA LYS A 67 15.44 0.18 -1.55
C LYS A 67 16.04 0.16 -2.96
N GLY A 68 16.20 1.33 -3.56
CA GLY A 68 16.80 1.47 -4.89
C GLY A 68 15.87 1.17 -6.06
N ALA A 69 14.64 0.71 -5.84
CA ALA A 69 13.67 0.52 -6.91
C ALA A 69 13.39 1.86 -7.63
N PRO A 70 13.57 1.94 -8.96
CA PRO A 70 13.23 3.14 -9.73
C PRO A 70 11.72 3.45 -9.65
N GLU A 71 11.38 4.74 -9.69
CA GLU A 71 9.99 5.23 -9.80
C GLU A 71 9.21 4.51 -10.91
N CYS A 72 9.78 4.45 -12.11
CA CYS A 72 9.16 3.78 -13.26
C CYS A 72 8.84 2.30 -13.02
N MET A 73 9.67 1.60 -12.25
CA MET A 73 9.43 0.20 -11.89
C MET A 73 8.27 0.06 -10.92
N ARG A 74 8.18 0.95 -9.91
CA ARG A 74 7.04 0.97 -8.97
C ARG A 74 5.74 1.31 -9.70
N ILE A 75 5.77 2.30 -10.60
CA ILE A 75 4.61 2.72 -11.39
C ILE A 75 4.15 1.59 -12.32
N SER A 76 5.08 0.99 -13.07
CA SER A 76 4.80 -0.18 -13.92
C SER A 76 4.21 -1.34 -13.13
N GLY A 77 4.80 -1.64 -11.97
CA GLY A 77 4.34 -2.70 -11.09
C GLY A 77 2.94 -2.48 -10.55
N PHE A 78 2.61 -1.25 -10.16
CA PHE A 78 1.27 -0.89 -9.69
C PHE A 78 0.22 -1.06 -10.81
N MET A 79 0.51 -0.51 -12.00
CA MET A 79 -0.38 -0.63 -13.17
C MET A 79 -0.57 -2.09 -13.60
N HIS A 80 0.45 -2.92 -13.44
CA HIS A 80 0.39 -4.35 -13.72
C HIS A 80 -0.25 -5.18 -12.58
N GLY A 81 -0.33 -4.62 -11.37
CA GLY A 81 -0.87 -5.26 -10.18
C GLY A 81 -2.38 -5.07 -10.00
N ILE A 82 -2.93 -3.95 -10.49
CA ILE A 82 -4.35 -3.61 -10.42
C ILE A 82 -5.22 -4.51 -11.30
N ASN A 83 -6.41 -4.85 -10.80
CA ASN A 83 -7.42 -5.62 -11.53
C ASN A 83 -8.55 -4.75 -12.13
N ASN A 84 -8.45 -3.43 -12.05
CA ASN A 84 -9.40 -2.46 -12.61
C ASN A 84 -8.91 -1.90 -13.96
N PRO A 85 -9.49 -2.34 -15.10
CA PRO A 85 -9.03 -1.93 -16.42
C PRO A 85 -9.25 -0.45 -16.73
N GLU A 86 -10.28 0.19 -16.15
CA GLU A 86 -10.57 1.61 -16.39
C GLU A 86 -9.52 2.50 -15.71
N LEU A 87 -9.13 2.15 -14.47
CA LEU A 87 -8.03 2.82 -13.79
C LEU A 87 -6.72 2.60 -14.54
N THR A 88 -6.42 1.37 -14.99
CA THR A 88 -5.23 1.11 -15.79
C THR A 88 -5.22 1.93 -17.08
N LYS A 89 -6.35 2.06 -17.76
CA LYS A 89 -6.48 2.91 -18.96
C LYS A 89 -6.20 4.38 -18.64
N ARG A 90 -6.82 4.95 -17.60
CA ARG A 90 -6.61 6.33 -17.16
C ARG A 90 -5.14 6.63 -16.85
N LEU A 91 -4.46 5.71 -16.17
CA LEU A 91 -3.04 5.83 -15.85
C LEU A 91 -2.14 5.70 -17.10
N ASN A 92 -2.60 5.03 -18.17
CA ASN A 92 -1.86 5.00 -19.44
C ASN A 92 -2.06 6.28 -20.28
N GLU A 93 -3.24 6.91 -20.21
CA GLU A 93 -3.51 8.18 -20.91
C GLU A 93 -2.62 9.31 -20.35
N HIS A 94 -2.41 9.31 -19.04
CA HIS A 94 -1.53 10.24 -18.34
C HIS A 94 -0.56 9.48 -17.45
N VAL A 95 0.48 8.92 -18.07
CA VAL A 95 1.51 8.12 -17.39
C VAL A 95 2.15 8.94 -16.26
N PRO A 96 1.96 8.52 -14.99
CA PRO A 96 2.61 9.19 -13.86
C PRO A 96 4.12 9.09 -13.98
N LYS A 97 4.82 10.13 -13.54
CA LYS A 97 6.29 10.14 -13.41
C LYS A 97 6.74 9.84 -12.00
N MET A 98 5.86 10.10 -11.03
CA MET A 98 6.10 9.88 -9.61
C MET A 98 4.97 9.04 -8.98
N MET A 99 5.33 8.27 -7.95
CA MET A 99 4.38 7.54 -7.10
C MET A 99 3.29 8.47 -6.56
N GLU A 100 3.64 9.70 -6.20
CA GLU A 100 2.68 10.69 -5.71
C GLU A 100 1.61 11.04 -6.74
N GLU A 101 2.00 11.28 -7.99
CA GLU A 101 1.06 11.56 -9.09
C GLU A 101 0.12 10.37 -9.32
N MET A 102 0.66 9.15 -9.28
CA MET A 102 -0.13 7.92 -9.40
C MET A 102 -1.15 7.78 -8.25
N MET A 103 -0.76 8.07 -7.01
CA MET A 103 -1.68 8.02 -5.86
C MET A 103 -2.79 9.08 -5.98
N ILE A 104 -2.45 10.29 -6.43
CA ILE A 104 -3.42 11.37 -6.65
C ILE A 104 -4.44 10.95 -7.71
N ALA A 105 -3.99 10.44 -8.86
CA ALA A 105 -4.86 9.97 -9.93
C ALA A 105 -5.77 8.81 -9.49
N THR A 106 -5.22 7.87 -8.72
CA THR A 106 -5.98 6.73 -8.16
C THR A 106 -7.04 7.20 -7.16
N THR A 107 -6.70 8.14 -6.28
CA THR A 107 -7.64 8.68 -5.29
C THR A 107 -8.77 9.47 -5.97
N ALA A 108 -8.45 10.24 -7.02
CA ALA A 108 -9.45 10.94 -7.83
C ALA A 108 -10.43 9.94 -8.48
N PHE A 109 -9.90 8.86 -9.06
CA PHE A 109 -10.72 7.78 -9.65
C PHE A 109 -11.68 7.16 -8.62
N ILE A 110 -11.19 6.80 -7.43
CA ILE A 110 -12.03 6.22 -6.36
C ILE A 110 -13.18 7.16 -5.98
N ARG A 111 -12.89 8.47 -5.85
CA ARG A 111 -13.91 9.48 -5.53
C ARG A 111 -14.97 9.62 -6.62
N GLU A 112 -14.55 9.58 -7.89
CA GLU A 112 -15.47 9.63 -9.03
C GLU A 112 -16.38 8.39 -9.09
N GLU A 113 -15.84 7.20 -8.88
CA GLU A 113 -16.61 5.94 -8.78
C GLU A 113 -17.64 6.00 -7.65
N ALA A 114 -17.24 6.48 -6.47
CA ALA A 114 -18.14 6.64 -5.33
C ALA A 114 -19.28 7.64 -5.64
N ALA A 115 -18.97 8.75 -6.32
CA ALA A 115 -19.96 9.75 -6.73
C ALA A 115 -20.90 9.23 -7.85
N ALA A 116 -20.41 8.39 -8.75
CA ALA A 116 -21.24 7.74 -9.77
C ALA A 116 -22.19 6.70 -9.15
N ALA A 117 -21.71 5.94 -8.16
CA ALA A 117 -22.51 4.95 -7.44
C ALA A 117 -23.65 5.60 -6.62
N SER A 118 -23.42 6.76 -6.01
CA SER A 118 -24.45 7.48 -5.25
C SER A 118 -25.56 8.03 -6.15
N LYS A 119 -25.22 8.55 -7.34
CA LYS A 119 -26.21 9.01 -8.34
C LYS A 119 -27.12 7.89 -8.84
N LYS A 120 -26.58 6.69 -9.07
CA LYS A 120 -27.36 5.52 -9.49
C LYS A 120 -28.40 5.11 -8.44
N LYS A 121 -28.05 5.17 -7.14
CA LYS A 121 -29.00 4.86 -6.05
C LYS A 121 -30.13 5.88 -5.94
N GLY A 122 -29.85 7.16 -6.18
CA GLY A 122 -30.88 8.21 -6.20
C GLY A 122 -31.89 8.07 -7.35
N HIS A 123 -31.44 7.63 -8.52
CA HIS A 123 -32.31 7.47 -9.71
C HIS A 123 -33.26 6.27 -9.62
N VAL A 124 -32.87 5.19 -8.93
CA VAL A 124 -33.73 3.98 -8.80
C VAL A 124 -34.85 4.18 -7.77
N SER A 125 -34.78 5.20 -6.91
CA SER A 125 -35.73 5.46 -5.82
C SER A 125 -37.08 6.03 -6.27
N TRP A 126 -37.26 6.42 -7.54
CA TRP A 126 -38.55 6.93 -8.05
C TRP A 126 -39.20 5.91 -9.00
N LYS A 127 -40.13 5.12 -8.45
CA LYS A 127 -41.22 4.53 -9.23
C LYS A 127 -42.53 5.12 -8.69
N PRO A 128 -43.38 5.74 -9.53
CA PRO A 128 -44.75 6.05 -9.13
C PRO A 128 -45.45 4.71 -8.85
N GLN A 129 -46.06 4.59 -7.69
CA GLN A 129 -47.01 3.52 -7.41
C GLN A 129 -48.36 3.99 -7.93
N ASP A 130 -48.90 3.24 -8.90
CA ASP A 130 -50.28 3.37 -9.39
C ASP A 130 -51.31 2.99 -8.32
#